data_AF-A0A379JXC1-F1
#
_entry.id   AF-A0A379JXC1-F1
#
_cell.length_a   1.000
_cell.length_b   1.000
_cell.length_c   1.000
_cell.angle_alpha   90.00
_cell.angle_beta   90.00
_cell.angle_gamma   90.00
#
_symmetry.space_group_name_H-M   'P 1'
#
loop_
_entity.id
_entity.type
_entity.pdbx_description
1 polymer ?
#
loop_
_entity_poly.entity_id
_entity_poly.type
_entity_poly.pdbx_seq_one_letter_code
_entity_poly.pdbx_strand_id
1 'polypeptide(L)' 'MTDRWLSVEEIGEHLGVSKDTVYAWIAKRHMPAHKVGRLWKFQKAEVDAWVKAGGASDDVASESAHG' A
#
# COMPACT_ATOMS: atom_id res chain seq x y z
N MET A 1 -4.38 19.76 -2.96
CA MET A 1 -5.20 18.87 -3.82
C MET A 1 -5.63 17.68 -2.97
N THR A 2 -6.87 17.25 -3.11
CA THR A 2 -7.66 16.45 -2.14
C THR A 2 -6.90 15.29 -1.47
N ASP A 3 -6.60 15.49 -0.18
CA ASP A 3 -6.17 14.47 0.78
C ASP A 3 -7.37 13.58 1.15
N ARG A 4 -7.93 12.88 0.15
CA ARG A 4 -9.07 12.00 0.39
C ARG A 4 -8.56 10.58 0.61
N TRP A 5 -9.09 9.99 1.67
CA TRP A 5 -8.79 8.65 2.11
C TRP A 5 -9.49 7.64 1.19
N LEU A 6 -8.67 6.86 0.48
CA LEU A 6 -9.10 5.86 -0.49
C LEU A 6 -9.60 4.61 0.21
N SER A 7 -10.56 3.93 -0.39
CA SER A 7 -11.04 2.61 0.03
C SER A 7 -10.17 1.50 -0.58
N VAL A 8 -10.37 0.26 -0.15
CA VAL A 8 -9.63 -0.91 -0.71
C VAL A 8 -9.81 -1.02 -2.23
N GLU A 9 -11.01 -0.71 -2.74
CA GLU A 9 -11.32 -0.74 -4.17
C GLU A 9 -10.53 0.33 -4.91
N GLU A 10 -10.61 1.58 -4.44
CA GLU A 10 -9.96 2.73 -5.07
C GLU A 10 -8.43 2.61 -5.05
N ILE A 11 -7.82 2.10 -3.97
CA ILE A 11 -6.36 1.90 -3.93
C ILE A 11 -5.93 0.73 -4.81
N GLY A 12 -6.77 -0.31 -4.91
CA GLY A 12 -6.54 -1.43 -5.84
C GLY A 12 -6.56 -0.95 -7.28
N GLU A 13 -7.56 -0.15 -7.66
CA GLU A 13 -7.65 0.48 -8.97
C GLU A 13 -6.47 1.43 -9.24
N HIS A 14 -6.07 2.24 -8.26
CA HIS A 14 -4.92 3.14 -8.36
C HIS A 14 -3.61 2.40 -8.64
N LEU A 15 -3.40 1.24 -8.00
CA LEU A 15 -2.20 0.43 -8.15
C LEU A 15 -2.30 -0.62 -9.28
N GLY A 16 -3.48 -0.80 -9.88
CA GLY A 16 -3.72 -1.84 -10.87
C GLY A 16 -3.71 -3.26 -10.31
N VAL A 17 -4.10 -3.45 -9.04
CA VAL A 17 -4.11 -4.76 -8.35
C VAL A 17 -5.49 -5.11 -7.80
N SER A 18 -5.75 -6.40 -7.61
CA SER A 18 -7.00 -6.89 -7.02
C SER A 18 -7.10 -6.57 -5.52
N LYS A 19 -8.34 -6.49 -5.01
CA LYS A 19 -8.62 -6.26 -3.57
C LYS A 19 -7.96 -7.33 -2.69
N ASP A 20 -7.93 -8.58 -3.14
CA ASP A 20 -7.25 -9.69 -2.47
C ASP A 20 -5.76 -9.42 -2.28
N THR A 21 -5.09 -8.86 -3.28
CA THR A 21 -3.68 -8.46 -3.20
C THR A 21 -3.49 -7.35 -2.17
N VAL A 22 -4.38 -6.35 -2.17
CA VAL A 22 -4.35 -5.27 -1.16
C VAL A 22 -4.48 -5.86 0.25
N TYR A 23 -5.47 -6.74 0.50
CA TYR A 23 -5.61 -7.39 1.80
C TYR A 23 -4.40 -8.25 2.18
N ALA A 24 -3.82 -8.96 1.22
CA ALA A 24 -2.59 -9.73 1.43
C ALA A 24 -1.42 -8.81 1.82
N TRP A 25 -1.28 -7.64 1.22
CA TRP A 25 -0.24 -6.67 1.56
C TRP A 25 -0.44 -6.03 2.93
N ILE A 26 -1.68 -5.73 3.33
CA ILE A 26 -1.98 -5.27 4.70
C ILE A 26 -1.57 -6.33 5.72
N ALA A 27 -1.92 -7.59 5.49
CA ALA A 27 -1.68 -8.67 6.44
C ALA A 27 -0.22 -9.17 6.46
N LYS A 28 0.45 -9.21 5.30
CA LYS A 28 1.76 -9.87 5.14
C LYS A 28 2.92 -8.90 4.92
N ARG A 29 2.66 -7.70 4.41
CA ARG A 29 3.70 -6.74 3.98
C ARG A 29 3.59 -5.39 4.69
N HIS A 30 2.75 -5.30 5.72
CA HIS A 30 2.55 -4.09 6.52
C HIS A 30 2.25 -2.85 5.66
N MET A 31 1.44 -3.02 4.62
CA MET A 31 1.00 -1.90 3.78
C MET A 31 0.36 -0.80 4.63
N PRO A 32 0.66 0.49 4.39
CA PRO A 32 0.07 1.61 5.12
C PRO A 32 -1.45 1.63 4.95
N ALA A 33 -2.16 1.20 5.98
CA ALA A 33 -3.61 1.10 5.99
C ALA A 33 -4.13 1.55 7.35
N HIS A 34 -5.15 2.39 7.33
CA HIS A 34 -5.75 2.98 8.52
C HIS A 34 -7.15 2.42 8.72
N LYS A 35 -7.41 1.82 9.87
CA LYS A 35 -8.73 1.24 10.17
C LYS A 35 -9.66 2.32 10.73
N VAL A 36 -10.63 2.73 9.93
CA VAL A 36 -11.65 3.70 10.32
C VAL A 36 -12.99 2.97 10.48
N GLY A 37 -13.32 2.67 11.73
CA GLY A 37 -14.48 1.83 12.07
C GLY A 37 -14.30 0.40 11.53
N ARG A 38 -15.13 0.02 10.56
CA ARG A 38 -15.09 -1.31 9.91
C ARG A 38 -14.35 -1.32 8.58
N LEU A 39 -13.96 -0.16 8.07
CA LEU A 39 -13.38 -0.01 6.75
C LEU A 39 -11.89 0.31 6.85
N TRP A 40 -11.10 -0.27 5.95
CA TRP A 40 -9.72 0.15 5.74
C TRP A 40 -9.69 1.35 4.81
N LYS A 41 -8.85 2.31 5.17
CA LYS A 41 -8.64 3.54 4.44
C LYS A 41 -7.16 3.77 4.19
N PHE A 42 -6.86 4.34 3.03
CA PHE A 42 -5.50 4.47 2.53
C PHE A 42 -5.24 5.91 2.15
N GLN A 43 -4.11 6.45 2.60
CA GLN A 43 -3.59 7.68 2.01
C GLN A 43 -2.76 7.31 0.81
N LYS A 44 -3.12 7.88 -0.35
CA LYS A 44 -2.42 7.62 -1.60
C LYS A 44 -0.91 7.85 -1.47
N ALA A 45 -0.52 8.97 -0.86
CA ALA A 45 0.89 9.35 -0.73
C ALA A 45 1.71 8.36 0.10
N GLU A 46 1.16 7.86 1.22
CA GLU A 46 1.83 6.86 2.06
C GLU A 46 2.00 5.54 1.31
N VAL A 47 0.95 5.09 0.63
CA VAL A 47 1.00 3.85 -0.16
C VAL A 47 1.98 3.98 -1.32
N ASP A 48 1.97 5.09 -2.06
CA ASP A 48 2.91 5.35 -3.16
C ASP A 48 4.36 5.33 -2.66
N ALA A 49 4.64 5.94 -1.50
CA ALA A 49 5.97 5.93 -0.89
C ALA A 49 6.39 4.52 -0.49
N TRP A 50 5.49 3.74 0.12
CA TRP A 50 5.74 2.35 0.48
C TRP A 50 5.97 1.44 -0.73
N VAL A 51 5.21 1.62 -1.81
CA VAL A 51 5.43 0.89 -3.08
C VAL A 51 6.81 1.23 -3.65
N LYS A 52 7.18 2.52 -3.70
CA LYS A 52 8.50 2.98 -4.18
C LYS A 52 9.66 2.47 -3.33
N ALA A 53 9.43 2.26 -2.03
CA ALA A 53 10.40 1.64 -1.13
C ALA A 53 10.47 0.11 -1.27
N GLY A 54 9.80 -0.48 -2.27
CA GLY A 54 9.83 -1.92 -2.54
C GLY A 54 8.84 -2.75 -1.71
N GLY A 55 7.95 -2.13 -0.95
CA GLY A 55 7.00 -2.86 -0.09
C GLY A 55 6.04 -3.79 -0.86
N ALA A 56 5.76 -3.48 -2.13
CA ALA A 56 4.94 -4.30 -3.02
C ALA A 56 5.74 -5.38 -3.79
N SER A 57 7.08 -5.34 -3.76
CA SER A 57 7.94 -6.31 -4.44
C SER A 57 7.99 -7.63 -3.68
N ASP A 58 7.99 -8.75 -4.40
CA ASP A 58 8.26 -10.08 -3.81
C ASP A 58 9.74 -10.28 -3.46
N ASP A 59 10.60 -9.45 -4.03
CA ASP A 59 12.04 -9.48 -3.87
C ASP A 59 12.46 -8.75 -2.59
N VAL A 60 12.49 -9.48 -1.47
CA VAL A 60 13.17 -9.04 -0.24
C VAL A 60 14.65 -9.38 -0.33
N ALA A 61 15.38 -8.79 -1.28
CA ALA A 61 16.83 -8.89 -1.30
C ALA A 61 17.50 -7.67 -1.94
N SER A 62 18.37 -7.02 -1.16
CA SER A 62 19.47 -6.17 -1.65
C SER A 62 19.16 -4.72 -2.04
N GLU A 63 18.84 -3.87 -1.08
CA GLU A 63 19.31 -2.47 -1.12
C GLU A 63 19.84 -2.02 0.26
N SER A 64 21.04 -2.49 0.58
CA SER A 64 21.95 -1.86 1.55
C SER A 64 23.29 -1.63 0.86
N ALA A 65 23.35 -0.74 -0.13
CA ALA A 65 24.63 -0.24 -0.67
C ALA A 65 24.45 1.00 -1.57
N HIS A 66 24.28 2.17 -0.96
CA HIS A 66 24.95 3.38 -1.47
C HIS A 66 25.16 4.41 -0.34
N GLY A 67 26.42 4.56 0.06
CA GLY A 67 26.91 5.43 1.12
C GLY A 67 28.33 5.03 1.48
#